data_AF-A0A528CN72-F1
#
_entry.id   AF-A0A528CN72-F1
#
_cell.length_a   1.000
_cell.length_b   1.000
_cell.length_c   1.000
_cell.angle_alpha   90.00
_cell.angle_beta   90.00
_cell.angle_gamma   90.00
#
_symmetry.space_group_name_H-M   'P 1'
#
loop_
_entity.id
_entity.type
_entity.pdbx_description
1 polymer ?
#
loop_
_entity_poly.entity_id
_entity_poly.type
_entity_poly.pdbx_seq_one_letter_code
_entity_poly.pdbx_strand_id
1 'polypeptide(L)'
;AELEDIAAEVTGKAIDGVIVSNTTIARPRLRSVGFAGETGGLSGKPLFERSTIVLAKMRKLLGPDRAIIGVGGVDSTETALEKIRAGADLV
;
A
#
# COMPACT_ATOMS: atom_id res chain seq x y z
N ALA A 1 2.44 13.67 -7.54
CA ALA A 1 1.36 14.68 -7.40
C ALA A 1 0.31 14.20 -6.42
N GLU A 2 -0.43 13.11 -6.71
CA GLU A 2 -1.56 12.70 -5.86
C GLU A 2 -1.18 12.27 -4.43
N LEU A 3 -0.04 11.58 -4.22
CA LEU A 3 0.36 11.15 -2.87
C LEU A 3 0.83 12.33 -2.00
N GLU A 4 1.47 13.31 -2.62
CA GLU A 4 1.94 14.53 -1.98
C GLU A 4 0.76 15.37 -1.49
N ASP A 5 -0.29 15.49 -2.30
CA ASP A 5 -1.52 16.19 -1.91
C ASP A 5 -2.22 15.47 -0.75
N ILE A 6 -2.32 14.13 -0.80
CA ILE A 6 -2.87 13.34 0.31
C ILE A 6 -2.03 13.53 1.59
N ALA A 7 -0.70 13.51 1.48
CA ALA A 7 0.18 13.68 2.63
C ALA A 7 0.07 15.08 3.24
N ALA A 8 -0.11 16.11 2.40
CA ALA A 8 -0.36 17.48 2.85
C ALA A 8 -1.68 17.58 3.62
N GLU A 9 -2.76 16.95 3.14
CA GLU A 9 -4.06 16.93 3.82
C GLU A 9 -4.01 16.17 5.14
N VAL A 10 -3.36 15.00 5.18
CA VAL A 10 -3.13 14.22 6.41
C VAL A 10 -2.39 15.07 7.44
N THR A 11 -1.40 15.83 6.99
CA THR A 11 -0.61 16.70 7.85
C THR A 11 -1.40 17.91 8.34
N GLY A 12 -2.04 18.65 7.43
CA GLY A 12 -2.77 19.87 7.72
C GLY A 12 -4.01 19.66 8.58
N LYS A 13 -4.60 18.46 8.54
CA LYS A 13 -5.78 18.09 9.33
C LYS A 13 -5.45 17.31 10.61
N ALA A 14 -4.17 17.13 10.92
CA ALA A 14 -3.72 16.36 12.08
C ALA A 14 -4.34 14.94 12.14
N ILE A 15 -4.40 14.26 10.99
CA ILE A 15 -4.81 12.85 10.94
C ILE A 15 -3.69 11.99 11.53
N ASP A 16 -4.05 11.10 12.45
CA ASP A 16 -3.10 10.28 13.21
C ASP A 16 -2.35 9.25 12.34
N GLY A 17 -2.98 8.78 11.26
CA GLY A 17 -2.38 7.79 10.40
C GLY A 17 -3.19 7.40 9.17
N VAL A 18 -2.61 6.53 8.35
CA VAL A 18 -3.18 6.09 7.07
C VAL A 18 -3.02 4.58 6.86
N ILE A 19 -3.93 3.99 6.09
CA ILE A 19 -3.85 2.59 5.64
C ILE A 19 -3.40 2.56 4.18
N VAL A 20 -2.31 1.85 3.89
CA VAL A 20 -1.69 1.79 2.55
C VAL A 20 -1.44 0.33 2.16
N SER A 21 -2.18 -0.30 1.24
CA SER A 21 -3.23 0.26 0.37
C SER A 21 -4.46 -0.63 0.25
N ASN A 22 -5.53 -0.06 -0.32
CA ASN A 22 -6.67 -0.82 -0.83
C ASN A 22 -6.27 -1.64 -2.08
N THR A 23 -7.24 -2.37 -2.63
CA THR A 23 -7.18 -3.10 -3.89
C THR A 23 -6.77 -2.22 -5.08
N THR A 24 -6.28 -2.82 -6.17
CA THR A 24 -5.89 -2.09 -7.37
C THR A 24 -6.76 -2.44 -8.57
N ILE A 25 -7.04 -1.46 -9.42
CA ILE A 25 -7.67 -1.69 -10.73
C ILE A 25 -6.66 -2.14 -11.80
N ALA A 26 -5.36 -2.08 -11.52
CA ALA A 26 -4.38 -2.62 -12.46
C ALA A 26 -4.52 -4.13 -12.60
N ARG A 27 -4.23 -4.60 -13.81
CA ARG A 27 -4.23 -6.01 -14.18
C ARG A 27 -2.85 -6.37 -14.72
N PRO A 28 -1.88 -6.69 -13.83
CA PRO A 28 -0.62 -7.27 -14.28
C PRO A 28 -0.89 -8.66 -14.89
N ARG A 29 0.12 -9.28 -15.51
CA ARG A 29 -0.04 -10.65 -16.01
C ARG A 29 -0.35 -11.59 -14.85
N LEU A 30 -1.58 -12.10 -14.80
CA LEU A 30 -2.04 -13.05 -13.80
C LEU A 30 -1.83 -14.48 -14.27
N ARG A 31 -1.47 -15.37 -13.35
CA ARG A 31 -1.44 -16.82 -13.63
C ARG A 31 -2.85 -17.36 -13.89
N SER A 32 -3.84 -16.83 -13.16
CA SER A 32 -5.25 -17.17 -13.33
C SER A 32 -5.84 -16.41 -14.51
N VAL A 33 -5.42 -16.78 -15.72
CA VAL A 33 -5.76 -16.08 -16.97
C VAL A 33 -7.27 -15.93 -17.19
N GLY A 34 -8.09 -16.88 -16.68
CA GLY A 34 -9.55 -16.83 -16.80
C GLY A 34 -10.22 -15.67 -16.06
N PHE A 35 -9.58 -15.13 -15.00
CA PHE A 35 -10.12 -14.01 -14.21
C PHE A 35 -9.45 -12.68 -14.55
N ALA A 36 -8.47 -12.67 -15.46
CA ALA A 36 -7.69 -11.47 -15.75
C ALA A 36 -8.51 -10.32 -16.36
N GLY A 37 -9.65 -10.63 -17.00
CA GLY A 37 -10.58 -9.66 -17.59
C GLY A 37 -11.68 -9.16 -16.65
N GLU A 38 -11.76 -9.64 -15.41
CA GLU A 38 -12.80 -9.21 -14.47
C GLU A 38 -12.62 -7.74 -14.07
N THR A 39 -13.73 -7.03 -13.94
CA THR A 39 -13.78 -5.66 -13.42
C THR A 39 -13.66 -5.66 -11.89
N GLY A 40 -13.32 -4.51 -11.30
CA GLY A 40 -13.23 -4.35 -9.84
C GLY A 40 -11.80 -4.37 -9.29
N GLY A 41 -11.66 -4.61 -7.99
CA GLY A 41 -10.39 -4.57 -7.26
C GLY A 41 -9.62 -5.89 -7.30
N LEU A 42 -8.32 -5.83 -7.64
CA LEU A 42 -7.37 -6.93 -7.50
C LEU A 42 -6.63 -6.82 -6.16
N SER A 43 -6.56 -7.95 -5.47
CA SER A 43 -6.00 -8.09 -4.11
C SER A 43 -4.89 -9.15 -4.06
N GLY A 44 -4.31 -9.34 -2.88
CA GLY A 44 -3.39 -10.46 -2.61
C GLY A 44 -2.01 -10.28 -3.22
N LYS A 45 -1.32 -11.40 -3.46
CA LYS A 45 0.10 -11.43 -3.87
C LYS A 45 0.45 -10.52 -5.07
N PRO A 46 -0.36 -10.41 -6.13
CA PRO A 46 -0.07 -9.50 -7.24
C PRO A 46 -0.03 -8.01 -6.87
N LEU A 47 -0.62 -7.62 -5.73
CA LEU A 47 -0.64 -6.25 -5.22
C LEU A 47 0.60 -5.93 -4.36
N PHE A 48 1.36 -6.94 -3.94
CA PHE A 48 2.41 -6.77 -2.92
C PHE A 48 3.43 -5.69 -3.29
N GLU A 49 4.12 -5.83 -4.43
CA GLU A 49 5.16 -4.90 -4.86
C GLU A 49 4.62 -3.47 -4.98
N ARG A 50 3.48 -3.30 -5.66
CA ARG A 50 2.87 -1.98 -5.87
C ARG A 50 2.47 -1.32 -4.56
N SER A 51 1.80 -2.06 -3.68
CA SER A 51 1.37 -1.52 -2.37
C SER A 51 2.55 -1.15 -1.49
N THR A 52 3.63 -1.95 -1.51
CA THR A 52 4.86 -1.68 -0.76
C THR A 52 5.60 -0.43 -1.29
N ILE A 53 5.62 -0.21 -2.62
CA ILE A 53 6.19 1.02 -3.20
C ILE A 53 5.39 2.26 -2.77
N VAL A 54 4.05 2.19 -2.80
CA VAL A 54 3.20 3.31 -2.37
C VAL A 54 3.38 3.59 -0.88
N LEU A 55 3.47 2.54 -0.07
CA LEU A 55 3.75 2.63 1.36
C LEU A 55 5.07 3.35 1.64
N ALA A 56 6.15 2.94 0.97
CA ALA A 56 7.46 3.57 1.14
C ALA A 56 7.45 5.05 0.75
N LYS A 57 6.73 5.41 -0.33
CA LYS A 57 6.55 6.81 -0.74
C LYS A 57 5.78 7.60 0.31
N MET A 58 4.68 7.04 0.83
CA MET A 58 3.87 7.71 1.84
C MET A 58 4.64 7.92 3.15
N ARG A 59 5.44 6.93 3.59
CA ARG A 59 6.33 7.11 4.75
C ARG A 59 7.31 8.26 4.55
N LYS A 60 7.92 8.39 3.38
CA LYS A 60 8.83 9.51 3.07
C LYS A 60 8.13 10.87 3.15
N LEU A 61 6.85 10.94 2.79
CA LEU A 61 6.07 12.18 2.80
C LEU A 61 5.55 12.54 4.20
N LEU A 62 5.08 11.56 4.98
CA LEU A 62 4.47 11.78 6.29
C LEU A 62 5.49 11.89 7.44
N GLY A 63 6.73 11.45 7.22
CA GLY A 63 7.74 11.37 8.28
C GLY A 63 7.50 10.19 9.23
N PRO A 64 8.27 10.07 10.32
CA PRO A 64 8.17 8.94 11.24
C PRO A 64 6.97 9.01 12.21
N ASP A 65 6.40 10.19 12.43
CA ASP A 65 5.49 10.42 13.57
C ASP A 65 4.04 9.95 13.34
N ARG A 66 3.64 9.75 12.08
CA ARG A 66 2.28 9.31 11.74
C ARG A 66 2.22 7.81 11.56
N ALA A 67 1.15 7.19 12.03
CA ALA A 67 0.94 5.76 11.89
C ALA A 67 0.68 5.38 10.42
N ILE A 68 1.34 4.32 9.93
CA ILE A 68 1.08 3.75 8.61
C ILE A 68 0.83 2.25 8.76
N ILE A 69 -0.38 1.81 8.41
CA ILE A 69 -0.75 0.39 8.37
C ILE A 69 -0.56 -0.13 6.95
N GLY A 70 0.31 -1.12 6.77
CA GLY A 70 0.69 -1.69 5.48
C GLY A 70 -0.18 -2.85 5.04
N VAL A 71 -1.05 -2.62 4.07
CA VAL A 71 -1.97 -3.61 3.50
C VAL A 71 -1.61 -3.94 2.06
N GLY A 72 -1.80 -5.20 1.66
CA GLY A 72 -1.71 -5.66 0.27
C GLY A 72 -0.64 -6.73 0.07
N GLY A 73 -1.09 -7.96 -0.17
CA GLY A 73 -0.22 -9.07 -0.59
C GLY A 73 0.75 -9.59 0.46
N VAL A 74 0.46 -9.41 1.75
CA VAL A 74 1.20 -10.05 2.85
C VAL A 74 0.74 -11.50 2.95
N ASP A 75 1.61 -12.44 2.60
CA ASP A 75 1.33 -13.89 2.61
C ASP A 75 2.33 -14.70 3.46
N SER A 76 3.32 -14.02 4.06
CA SER A 76 4.38 -14.64 4.83
C SER A 76 5.02 -13.65 5.82
N THR A 77 5.84 -14.18 6.73
CA THR A 77 6.61 -13.35 7.67
C THR A 77 7.63 -12.46 6.94
N GLU A 78 8.20 -12.93 5.83
CA GLU A 78 9.14 -12.17 5.01
C GLU A 78 8.46 -10.98 4.35
N THR A 79 7.27 -11.17 3.78
CA THR A 79 6.51 -10.08 3.13
C THR A 79 5.98 -9.07 4.16
N ALA A 80 5.60 -9.53 5.36
CA ALA A 80 5.30 -8.67 6.50
C ALA A 80 6.51 -7.80 6.88
N LEU A 81 7.69 -8.42 7.04
CA LEU A 81 8.92 -7.71 7.40
C LEU A 81 9.35 -6.70 6.34
N GLU A 82 9.17 -7.01 5.05
CA GLU A 82 9.47 -6.10 3.96
C GLU A 82 8.57 -4.84 4.00
N LYS A 83 7.28 -4.98 4.32
CA LYS A 83 6.39 -3.82 4.52
C LYS A 83 6.79 -2.98 5.73
N ILE A 84 7.15 -3.62 6.84
CA ILE A 84 7.64 -2.90 8.04
C ILE A 84 8.91 -2.13 7.69
N ARG A 85 9.87 -2.75 7.00
CA ARG A 85 11.10 -2.10 6.51
C ARG A 85 10.83 -0.95 5.53
N ALA A 86 9.78 -1.06 4.72
CA ALA A 86 9.35 0.00 3.83
C ALA A 86 8.70 1.19 4.58
N GLY A 87 8.34 1.02 5.85
CA GLY A 87 7.85 2.09 6.71
C GLY A 87 6.49 1.85 7.37
N ALA A 88 5.96 0.62 7.35
CA ALA A 88 4.74 0.28 8.06
C ALA A 88 5.00 0.12 9.55
N ASP A 89 4.07 0.60 10.39
CA ASP A 89 4.08 0.37 11.84
C ASP A 89 3.31 -0.92 12.20
N LEU A 90 2.38 -1.33 11.33
CA LEU A 90 1.56 -2.53 11.46
C LEU A 90 1.28 -3.12 10.06
N VAL A 91 1.08 -4.44 9.98
CA VAL A 91 0.71 -5.20 8.77
C VAL A 91 -0.38 -6.22 9.07
#